data_AF-A0A2E5XDT2-F1
#
_entry.id   AF-A0A2E5XDT2-F1
#
_cell.length_a   1.000
_cell.length_b   1.000
_cell.length_c   1.000
_cell.angle_alpha   90.00
_cell.angle_beta   90.00
_cell.angle_gamma   90.00
#
_symmetry.space_group_name_H-M   'P 1'
#
loop_
_entity.id
_entity.type
_entity.pdbx_description
1 polymer ?
#
loop_
_entity_poly.entity_id
_entity_poly.type
_entity_poly.pdbx_seq_one_letter_code
_entity_poly.pdbx_strand_id
1 'polypeptide(L)'
;MKLFSINIITAILFSSLLLISCEKDSDNDHKDDETCCTDNTARMRADITKDGYQEVEINAVEKVDCYFEQWDKTVLTPVSGLFEYYDSDNNWIASIDLGDGTCDQWATKTWSVDIFPDQPSGTEDFSVFKF
;
A
#
# COMPACT_ATOMS: atom_id res chain seq x y z
N MET A 1 -67.57 2.19 -12.26
CA MET A 1 -67.06 2.18 -13.64
C MET A 1 -67.04 3.61 -14.16
N LYS A 2 -65.86 4.23 -14.22
CA LYS A 2 -65.48 5.37 -15.05
C LYS A 2 -63.95 5.47 -14.98
N LEU A 3 -63.32 4.72 -15.87
CA LEU A 3 -61.96 5.00 -16.36
C LEU A 3 -62.06 6.14 -17.37
N PHE A 4 -60.89 6.68 -17.70
CA PHE A 4 -60.55 7.79 -18.59
C PHE A 4 -60.37 9.14 -17.87
N SER A 5 -59.31 9.91 -18.07
CA SER A 5 -58.03 9.76 -18.77
C SER A 5 -57.34 11.13 -18.65
N ILE A 6 -56.01 11.15 -18.74
CA ILE A 6 -55.20 12.31 -19.13
C ILE A 6 -55.11 13.45 -18.09
N ASN A 7 -53.99 13.47 -17.36
CA ASN A 7 -53.14 14.66 -17.25
C ASN A 7 -51.70 14.20 -17.00
N ILE A 8 -51.15 13.55 -18.04
CA ILE A 8 -49.73 13.60 -18.35
C ILE A 8 -49.47 15.05 -18.75
N ILE A 9 -49.11 15.94 -17.82
CA ILE A 9 -48.47 17.27 -17.98
C ILE A 9 -48.37 17.89 -16.57
N THR A 10 -47.42 17.36 -15.80
CA THR A 10 -46.67 18.02 -14.73
C THR A 10 -45.44 17.12 -14.60
N ALA A 11 -44.67 16.93 -15.67
CA ALA A 11 -43.79 17.93 -16.25
C ALA A 11 -42.91 18.55 -15.16
N ILE A 12 -41.85 17.80 -14.83
CA ILE A 12 -40.48 18.33 -14.87
C ILE A 12 -40.25 19.48 -13.89
N LEU A 13 -40.07 19.15 -12.61
CA LEU A 13 -39.41 19.98 -11.60
C LEU A 13 -38.96 19.03 -10.50
N PHE A 14 -37.68 19.09 -10.13
CA PHE A 14 -36.88 18.04 -9.45
C PHE A 14 -36.34 16.93 -10.36
N SER A 15 -36.01 17.31 -11.61
CA SER A 15 -34.72 16.90 -12.13
C SER A 15 -33.62 17.63 -11.37
N SER A 16 -32.48 16.96 -11.23
CA SER A 16 -31.14 17.49 -10.92
C SER A 16 -30.83 17.96 -9.50
N LEU A 17 -29.64 17.57 -9.04
CA LEU A 17 -28.97 17.80 -7.75
C LEU A 17 -29.40 16.75 -6.72
N LEU A 18 -28.71 15.61 -6.60
CA LEU A 18 -27.32 15.53 -6.16
C LEU A 18 -26.57 14.38 -6.87
N LEU A 19 -25.97 14.69 -8.02
CA LEU A 19 -24.72 14.01 -8.38
C LEU A 19 -23.66 14.65 -7.47
N ILE A 20 -23.29 13.97 -6.39
CA ILE A 20 -22.00 14.24 -5.75
C ILE A 20 -20.97 13.67 -6.71
N SER A 21 -20.66 14.44 -7.75
CA SER A 21 -19.41 14.30 -8.46
C SER A 21 -18.33 14.71 -7.47
N CYS A 22 -17.64 13.74 -6.88
CA CYS A 22 -16.32 14.02 -6.34
C CYS A 22 -15.47 14.45 -7.54
N GLU A 23 -15.37 15.76 -7.73
CA GLU A 23 -14.25 16.34 -8.45
C GLU A 23 -13.02 16.00 -7.60
N LYS A 24 -12.31 14.95 -8.01
CA LYS A 24 -10.94 14.78 -7.54
C LYS A 24 -10.18 15.90 -8.23
N ASP A 25 -9.98 16.98 -7.49
CA ASP A 25 -9.18 18.12 -7.94
C ASP A 25 -7.86 17.60 -8.50
N SER A 26 -7.79 17.60 -9.83
CA SER A 26 -6.57 17.68 -10.58
C SER A 26 -6.13 19.12 -10.48
N ASP A 27 -5.20 19.43 -9.58
CA ASP A 27 -4.26 20.54 -9.70
C ASP A 27 -3.19 20.46 -8.61
N ASN A 28 -2.04 19.91 -8.99
CA ASN A 28 -0.79 20.67 -8.97
C ASN A 28 0.26 19.91 -9.79
N ASP A 29 0.39 20.35 -11.04
CA ASP A 29 1.65 20.40 -11.76
C ASP A 29 2.74 20.89 -10.80
N HIS A 30 3.64 20.02 -10.35
CA HIS A 30 4.97 20.38 -9.86
C HIS A 30 5.92 19.20 -10.03
N LYS A 31 6.49 19.16 -11.24
CA LYS A 31 7.77 18.55 -11.62
C LYS A 31 7.83 17.02 -11.53
N ASP A 32 8.36 16.48 -12.62
CA ASP A 32 8.96 15.17 -12.73
C ASP A 32 10.12 15.03 -11.72
N ASP A 33 9.83 15.02 -10.43
CA ASP A 33 10.71 14.45 -9.42
C ASP A 33 10.40 12.97 -9.41
N GLU A 34 11.02 12.32 -10.38
CA GLU A 34 11.34 10.90 -10.42
C GLU A 34 10.61 10.10 -9.33
N THR A 35 9.46 9.52 -9.69
CA THR A 35 8.98 8.28 -9.09
C THR A 35 10.02 7.19 -9.40
N CYS A 36 11.26 7.36 -8.94
CA CYS A 36 12.13 6.24 -8.83
C CYS A 36 11.45 5.36 -7.82
N CYS A 37 11.38 4.10 -8.21
CA CYS A 37 11.24 3.04 -7.28
C CYS A 37 9.76 2.84 -6.90
N THR A 38 9.07 1.97 -7.65
CA THR A 38 7.82 1.37 -7.13
C THR A 38 8.18 0.68 -5.80
N ASP A 39 7.43 0.95 -4.75
CA ASP A 39 7.73 0.45 -3.40
C ASP A 39 7.54 -1.09 -3.35
N ASN A 40 8.65 -1.84 -3.41
CA ASN A 40 8.61 -3.31 -3.34
C ASN A 40 8.00 -3.77 -2.01
N THR A 41 8.16 -2.98 -0.95
CA THR A 41 7.53 -3.22 0.34
C THR A 41 6.01 -3.24 0.20
N ALA A 42 5.43 -2.23 -0.44
CA ALA A 42 3.97 -2.15 -0.62
C ALA A 42 3.44 -3.37 -1.39
N ARG A 43 4.19 -3.85 -2.39
CA ARG A 43 3.82 -5.07 -3.12
C ARG A 43 3.90 -6.31 -2.23
N MET A 44 4.99 -6.50 -1.47
CA MET A 44 5.13 -7.66 -0.59
C MET A 44 4.06 -7.69 0.50
N ARG A 45 3.75 -6.54 1.10
CA ARG A 45 2.64 -6.38 2.06
C ARG A 45 1.30 -6.82 1.46
N ALA A 46 1.02 -6.37 0.23
CA ALA A 46 -0.19 -6.73 -0.50
C ALA A 46 -0.25 -8.22 -0.84
N ASP A 47 0.86 -8.83 -1.25
CA ASP A 47 0.93 -10.25 -1.59
C ASP A 47 0.69 -11.13 -0.34
N ILE A 48 1.30 -10.82 0.81
CA ILE A 48 1.08 -11.57 2.06
C ILE A 48 -0.38 -11.43 2.54
N THR A 49 -0.94 -10.21 2.47
CA THR A 49 -2.35 -9.98 2.85
C THR A 49 -3.32 -10.72 1.91
N LYS A 50 -3.00 -10.78 0.62
CA LYS A 50 -3.79 -11.50 -0.39
C LYS A 50 -3.82 -13.01 -0.13
N ASP A 51 -2.77 -13.55 0.48
CA ASP A 51 -2.72 -14.96 0.90
C ASP A 51 -3.56 -15.25 2.16
N GLY A 52 -4.18 -14.23 2.75
CA GLY A 52 -5.16 -14.35 3.85
C GLY A 52 -4.61 -14.08 5.24
N TYR A 53 -3.34 -13.66 5.35
CA TYR A 53 -2.74 -13.30 6.64
C TYR A 53 -3.14 -11.88 7.06
N GLN A 54 -3.34 -11.70 8.36
CA GLN A 54 -3.66 -10.41 8.97
C GLN A 54 -2.37 -9.62 9.22
N GLU A 55 -2.27 -8.44 8.61
CA GLU A 55 -1.18 -7.50 8.87
C GLU A 55 -1.43 -6.71 10.18
N VAL A 56 -0.37 -6.53 10.96
CA VAL A 56 -0.31 -5.65 12.13
C VAL A 56 0.91 -4.74 11.99
N GLU A 57 0.69 -3.42 12.06
CA GLU A 57 1.75 -2.43 12.15
C GLU A 57 2.26 -2.35 13.60
N ILE A 58 3.48 -2.81 13.82
CA ILE A 58 4.13 -2.79 15.14
C ILE A 58 4.85 -1.47 15.34
N ASN A 59 5.64 -1.07 14.35
CA ASN A 59 6.34 0.21 14.31
C ASN A 59 5.98 0.95 13.02
N ALA A 60 5.63 2.23 13.16
CA ALA A 60 5.32 3.08 12.03
C ALA A 60 6.53 3.26 11.11
N VAL A 61 6.25 3.41 9.82
CA VAL A 61 7.30 3.61 8.81
C VAL A 61 7.87 5.01 8.92
N GLU A 62 9.18 5.12 9.13
CA GLU A 62 9.89 6.39 9.03
C GLU A 62 10.60 6.50 7.69
N LYS A 63 10.47 7.67 7.06
CA LYS A 63 11.11 7.95 5.77
C LYS A 63 12.01 9.17 5.88
N VAL A 64 13.18 9.09 5.27
CA VAL A 64 14.16 10.19 5.22
C VAL A 64 14.78 10.28 3.82
N ASP A 65 15.29 11.46 3.47
CA ASP A 65 16.00 11.67 2.21
C ASP A 65 17.41 11.07 2.30
N CYS A 66 17.63 9.97 1.58
CA CYS A 66 18.91 9.25 1.55
C CYS A 66 19.63 9.48 0.24
N TYR A 67 20.91 9.86 0.32
CA TYR A 67 21.77 9.98 -0.86
C TYR A 67 22.49 8.64 -1.13
N PHE A 68 22.31 8.12 -2.35
CA PHE A 68 22.91 6.87 -2.80
C PHE A 68 24.00 7.14 -3.83
N GLU A 69 25.26 6.95 -3.45
CA GLU A 69 26.44 7.19 -4.32
C GLU A 69 26.39 6.41 -5.64
N GLN A 70 25.90 5.17 -5.59
CA GLN A 70 25.78 4.29 -6.76
C GLN A 70 24.86 4.84 -7.87
N TRP A 71 23.92 5.71 -7.52
CA TRP A 71 23.01 6.35 -8.47
C TRP A 71 23.23 7.86 -8.59
N ASP A 72 24.04 8.45 -7.71
CA ASP A 72 24.24 9.89 -7.58
C ASP A 72 22.91 10.64 -7.41
N LYS A 73 22.04 10.12 -6.52
CA LYS A 73 20.68 10.63 -6.29
C LYS A 73 20.30 10.62 -4.83
N THR A 74 19.43 11.57 -4.47
CA THR A 74 18.73 11.58 -3.18
C THR A 74 17.33 11.02 -3.39
N VAL A 75 16.95 10.04 -2.57
CA VAL A 75 15.67 9.32 -2.67
C VAL A 75 15.01 9.29 -1.29
N LEU A 76 13.72 9.61 -1.22
CA LEU A 76 12.93 9.45 0.01
C LEU A 76 12.77 7.96 0.31
N THR A 77 13.43 7.50 1.37
CA THR A 77 13.67 6.08 1.64
C THR A 77 13.04 5.68 2.96
N PRO A 78 12.26 4.59 3.03
CA PRO A 78 11.89 4.00 4.30
C PRO A 78 13.15 3.44 4.97
N VAL A 79 13.48 3.93 6.15
CA VAL A 79 14.68 3.52 6.89
C VAL A 79 14.35 2.74 8.15
N SER A 80 13.10 2.76 8.58
CA SER A 80 12.61 1.98 9.71
C SER A 80 11.11 1.71 9.59
N GLY A 81 10.64 0.70 10.31
CA GLY A 81 9.25 0.27 10.33
C GLY A 81 9.15 -1.25 10.45
N LEU A 82 8.09 -1.73 11.10
CA LEU A 82 7.91 -3.16 11.34
C LEU A 82 6.45 -3.55 11.15
N PHE A 83 6.22 -4.49 10.22
CA PHE A 83 4.94 -5.15 10.03
C PHE A 83 5.07 -6.62 10.40
N GLU A 84 4.07 -7.14 11.09
CA GLU A 84 3.94 -8.56 11.38
C GLU A 84 2.66 -9.12 10.76
N TYR A 85 2.69 -10.41 10.46
CA TYR A 85 1.60 -11.12 9.81
C TYR A 85 1.21 -12.35 10.60
N TYR A 86 -0.09 -12.52 10.78
CA TYR A 86 -0.67 -13.57 11.60
C TYR A 86 -1.71 -14.38 10.80
N ASP A 87 -1.83 -15.67 11.09
CA ASP A 87 -2.91 -16.50 10.57
C ASP A 87 -4.22 -16.31 11.34
N SER A 88 -5.27 -17.04 10.95
CA SER A 88 -6.57 -16.98 11.62
C SER A 88 -6.57 -17.48 13.07
N ASP A 89 -5.57 -18.26 13.45
CA ASP A 89 -5.40 -18.80 14.80
C ASP A 89 -4.46 -17.92 15.64
N ASN A 90 -4.07 -16.75 15.12
CA ASN A 90 -3.17 -15.78 15.73
C ASN A 90 -1.75 -16.32 15.96
N ASN A 91 -1.30 -17.26 15.12
CA ASN A 91 0.11 -17.64 15.06
C ASN A 91 0.87 -16.64 14.20
N TRP A 92 2.08 -16.28 14.62
CA TRP A 92 2.97 -15.43 13.83
C TRP A 92 3.51 -16.21 12.62
N ILE A 93 3.41 -15.58 11.45
CA ILE A 93 3.73 -16.19 10.14
C ILE A 93 4.97 -15.56 9.53
N ALA A 94 5.02 -14.23 9.54
CA ALA A 94 6.09 -13.46 8.93
C ALA A 94 6.20 -12.06 9.51
N SER A 95 7.33 -11.41 9.25
CA SER A 95 7.53 -9.98 9.44
C SER A 95 8.21 -9.34 8.23
N ILE A 96 8.01 -8.04 8.07
CA ILE A 96 8.80 -7.18 7.19
C ILE A 96 9.38 -6.06 8.05
N ASP A 97 10.70 -6.04 8.16
CA ASP A 97 11.50 -5.02 8.83
C ASP A 97 12.14 -4.11 7.77
N LEU A 98 11.90 -2.80 7.89
CA LEU A 98 12.38 -1.79 6.94
C LEU A 98 13.71 -1.15 7.34
N GLY A 99 14.35 -1.65 8.39
CA GLY A 99 15.68 -1.23 8.80
C GLY A 99 15.72 -0.54 10.15
N ASP A 100 16.92 -0.06 10.48
CA ASP A 100 17.30 0.45 11.80
C ASP A 100 17.48 1.99 11.83
N GLY A 101 17.07 2.68 10.78
CA GLY A 101 17.24 4.11 10.57
C GLY A 101 18.46 4.47 9.71
N THR A 102 19.26 3.49 9.28
CA THR A 102 20.36 3.74 8.34
C THR A 102 19.87 3.97 6.92
N CYS A 103 20.59 4.81 6.18
CA CYS A 103 20.33 5.02 4.75
C CYS A 103 20.90 3.85 3.93
N ASP A 104 20.11 2.81 3.79
CA ASP A 104 20.33 1.78 2.79
C ASP A 104 19.05 1.49 2.00
N GLN A 105 19.12 0.54 1.08
CA GLN A 105 18.01 0.17 0.21
C GLN A 105 17.35 -1.14 0.62
N TRP A 106 17.68 -1.70 1.78
CA TRP A 106 17.39 -3.08 2.13
C TRP A 106 16.32 -3.16 3.22
N ALA A 107 15.38 -4.07 3.01
CA ALA A 107 14.45 -4.52 4.01
C ALA A 107 14.61 -6.02 4.19
N THR A 108 14.27 -6.52 5.37
CA THR A 108 14.35 -7.94 5.70
C THR A 108 12.95 -8.48 5.90
N LYS A 109 12.64 -9.56 5.17
CA LYS A 109 11.46 -10.38 5.44
C LYS A 109 11.91 -11.59 6.25
N THR A 110 11.24 -11.86 7.37
CA THR A 110 11.44 -13.08 8.17
C THR A 110 10.15 -13.89 8.19
N TRP A 111 10.22 -15.22 8.29
CA TRP A 111 9.05 -16.09 8.38
C TRP A 111 9.27 -17.33 9.24
N SER A 112 8.17 -17.92 9.69
CA SER A 112 8.19 -19.16 10.48
C SER A 112 8.54 -20.37 9.62
N VAL A 113 9.69 -20.99 9.88
CA VAL A 113 10.13 -22.22 9.19
C VAL A 113 9.30 -23.45 9.56
N ASP A 114 8.61 -23.44 10.69
CA ASP A 114 7.69 -24.52 11.07
C ASP A 114 6.45 -24.52 10.19
N ILE A 115 6.05 -23.34 9.70
CA ILE A 115 4.89 -23.13 8.83
C ILE A 115 5.30 -23.28 7.36
N PHE A 116 6.51 -22.82 7.01
CA PHE A 116 7.08 -22.93 5.68
C PHE A 116 8.37 -23.78 5.67
N PRO A 117 8.27 -25.10 5.91
CA PRO A 117 9.44 -25.98 6.01
C PRO A 117 10.24 -26.09 4.71
N ASP A 118 9.60 -25.82 3.56
CA ASP A 118 10.27 -25.80 2.25
C ASP A 118 11.13 -24.55 2.03
N GLN A 119 11.06 -23.55 2.92
CA GLN A 119 11.85 -22.32 2.89
C GLN A 119 12.69 -22.18 4.19
N PRO A 120 13.72 -23.02 4.37
CA PRO A 120 14.40 -23.18 5.66
C PRO A 120 15.32 -22.01 6.05
N SER A 121 15.54 -21.01 5.18
CA SER A 121 16.32 -19.83 5.57
C SER A 121 15.62 -19.01 6.63
N GLY A 122 14.27 -19.01 6.63
CA GLY A 122 13.46 -18.20 7.54
C GLY A 122 13.60 -16.69 7.33
N THR A 123 14.40 -16.26 6.35
CA THR A 123 14.72 -14.86 6.11
C THR A 123 15.16 -14.62 4.66
N GLU A 124 14.88 -13.41 4.16
CA GLU A 124 15.29 -12.89 2.85
C GLU A 124 15.42 -11.37 2.92
N ASP A 125 16.54 -10.84 2.43
CA ASP A 125 16.70 -9.39 2.23
C ASP A 125 16.27 -9.01 0.82
N PHE A 126 15.54 -7.90 0.70
CA PHE A 126 15.04 -7.40 -0.57
C PHE A 126 15.23 -5.89 -0.68
N SER A 127 15.40 -5.40 -1.90
CA SER A 127 15.47 -3.97 -2.15
C SER A 127 14.10 -3.33 -1.96
N VAL A 128 13.98 -2.29 -1.14
CA VAL A 128 12.74 -1.50 -1.00
C VAL A 128 12.37 -0.79 -2.30
N PHE A 129 13.36 -0.57 -3.16
CA PHE A 129 13.21 0.04 -4.47
C PHE A 129 13.01 -0.98 -5.60
N LYS A 130 12.13 -0.64 -6.54
CA LYS A 130 11.99 -1.33 -7.81
C LYS A 130 12.57 -0.51 -8.96
N PHE A 131 13.64 -1.03 -9.56
CA PHE A 131 14.29 -0.48 -10.76
C PHE A 131 13.63 -0.98 -12.04
#